data_AF-A0A7X2HA05-F1
#
_entry.id   AF-A0A7X2HA05-F1
#
_cell.length_a   1.000
_cell.length_b   1.000
_cell.length_c   1.000
_cell.angle_alpha   90.00
_cell.angle_beta   90.00
_cell.angle_gamma   90.00
#
_symmetry.space_group_name_H-M   'P 1'
#
loop_
_entity.id
_entity.type
_entity.pdbx_description
1 polymer ?
#
loop_
_entity_poly.entity_id
_entity_poly.type
_entity_poly.pdbx_seq_one_letter_code
_entity_poly.pdbx_strand_id
1 'polypeptide(L)' 'MKNTEEIGENIRLLRHRRGMSQEQLALIAGINTSYIGQIERGEKF' A
#
# COMPACT_ATOMS: atom_id res chain seq x y z
N MET A 1 20.54 -2.41 0.22
CA MET A 1 19.50 -2.82 1.19
C MET A 1 18.15 -2.48 0.57
N LYS A 2 17.19 -3.41 0.60
CA LYS A 2 15.98 -3.35 -0.25
C LYS A 2 15.01 -2.26 0.23
N ASN A 3 15.01 -1.14 -0.49
CA ASN A 3 14.25 0.08 -0.20
C ASN A 3 12.71 -0.08 -0.29
N THR A 4 12.24 -1.15 -0.95
CA THR A 4 10.83 -1.35 -1.29
C THR A 4 9.97 -1.86 -0.14
N GLU A 5 10.55 -2.61 0.81
CA GLU A 5 9.83 -3.10 1.99
C GLU A 5 9.51 -1.93 2.95
N GLU A 6 10.46 -1.01 3.16
CA GLU A 6 10.24 0.21 3.95
C GLU A 6 9.17 1.13 3.35
N ILE A 7 9.15 1.29 2.03
CA ILE A 7 8.12 2.09 1.35
C ILE A 7 6.73 1.44 1.51
N GLY A 8 6.64 0.12 1.33
CA GLY A 8 5.40 -0.64 1.51
C GLY A 8 4.82 -0.49 2.93
N GLU A 9 5.68 -0.59 3.94
CA GLU A 9 5.26 -0.41 5.33
C GLU A 9 4.84 1.04 5.64
N ASN A 10 5.54 2.03 5.09
CA ASN A 10 5.14 3.43 5.23
C ASN A 10 3.76 3.70 4.62
N ILE A 11 3.46 3.12 3.45
CA ILE A 11 2.14 3.21 2.82
C ILE A 11 1.07 2.59 3.73
N ARG A 12 1.33 1.38 4.25
CA ARG A 12 0.43 0.69 5.19
C ARG A 12 0.15 1.55 6.43
N LEU A 13 1.19 2.08 7.06
CA LEU A 13 1.07 2.94 8.25
C LEU A 13 0.23 4.18 7.98
N LEU A 14 0.50 4.89 6.87
CA LEU A 14 -0.23 6.10 6.49
C LEU A 14 -1.69 5.82 6.11
N ARG A 15 -1.97 4.66 5.53
CA ARG A 15 -3.33 4.19 5.23
C ARG A 15 -4.11 3.94 6.52
N HIS A 16 -3.53 3.22 7.47
CA HIS A 16 -4.17 2.96 8.77
C HIS A 16 -4.37 4.23 9.60
N ARG A 17 -3.41 5.15 9.62
CA ARG A 17 -3.57 6.47 10.31
C ARG A 17 -4.75 7.29 9.77
N ARG A 18 -5.14 7.07 8.52
CA ARG A 18 -6.29 7.70 7.88
C ARG A 18 -7.57 6.85 7.98
N GLY A 19 -7.56 5.73 8.69
CA GLY A 19 -8.72 4.84 8.83
C GLY A 19 -9.15 4.16 7.54
N MET A 20 -8.24 4.03 6.56
CA MET A 20 -8.58 3.50 5.24
C MET A 20 -8.34 1.98 5.12
N SER A 21 -9.23 1.28 4.43
CA SER A 21 -8.99 -0.08 3.92
C SER A 21 -8.13 -0.04 2.65
N GLN A 22 -7.59 -1.21 2.25
CA GLN A 22 -6.83 -1.31 1.00
C GLN A 22 -7.72 -0.99 -0.21
N GLU A 23 -9.00 -1.39 -0.18
CA GLU A 23 -10.00 -1.09 -1.22
C GLU A 23 -10.25 0.41 -1.34
N GLN A 24 -10.36 1.13 -0.22
CA GLN A 24 -10.54 2.57 -0.23
C GLN A 24 -9.32 3.29 -0.81
N LEU A 25 -8.11 2.89 -0.41
CA LEU A 25 -6.88 3.45 -0.97
C LEU A 25 -6.76 3.14 -2.47
N ALA A 26 -7.07 1.90 -2.88
CA ALA A 26 -7.03 1.46 -4.27
C ALA A 26 -8.01 2.24 -5.15
N LEU A 27 -9.24 2.46 -4.66
CA LEU A 27 -10.26 3.27 -5.33
C LEU A 27 -9.78 4.71 -5.56
N ILE A 28 -9.21 5.35 -4.53
CA ILE A 28 -8.68 6.72 -4.61
C ILE A 28 -7.50 6.80 -5.60
N ALA A 29 -6.63 5.79 -5.58
CA ALA A 29 -5.45 5.72 -6.45
C ALA A 29 -5.76 5.23 -7.88
N GLY A 30 -7.01 4.80 -8.17
CA GLY A 30 -7.40 4.30 -9.48
C GLY A 30 -6.72 2.99 -9.88
N ILE A 31 -6.35 2.15 -8.90
CA ILE A 31 -5.65 0.89 -9.11
C ILE A 31 -6.40 -0.27 -8.47
N ASN A 32 -5.98 -1.50 -8.78
CA ASN A 32 -6.57 -2.70 -8.20
C ASN A 32 -6.16 -2.88 -6.73
N THR A 33 -7.09 -3.29 -5.86
CA THR A 33 -6.83 -3.59 -4.44
C THR A 33 -5.67 -4.58 -4.24
N SER A 34 -5.57 -5.61 -5.07
CA SER A 34 -4.47 -6.58 -4.99
C SER A 34 -3.09 -5.96 -5.23
N TYR A 35 -3.02 -4.91 -6.05
CA TYR A 35 -1.79 -4.17 -6.32
C TYR A 35 -1.36 -3.34 -5.11
N ILE A 36 -2.29 -2.70 -4.40
CA ILE A 36 -2.01 -2.09 -3.09
C ILE A 36 -1.42 -3.12 -2.11
N GLY A 37 -2.02 -4.31 -2.03
CA GLY A 37 -1.52 -5.38 -1.17
C GLY A 37 -0.09 -5.82 -1.52
N GLN A 38 0.23 -5.92 -2.82
CA GLN A 38 1.59 -6.26 -3.29
C GLN A 38 2.60 -5.16 -2.96
N ILE A 39 2.24 -3.89 -3.13
CA ILE A 39 3.08 -2.74 -2.76
C ILE A 39 3.35 -2.75 -1.26
N GLU A 40 2.32 -2.92 -0.43
CA GLU A 40 2.46 -2.95 1.04
C GLU A 40 3.28 -4.14 1.56
N ARG A 41 3.43 -5.21 0.78
CA ARG A 41 4.31 -6.35 1.11
C ARG A 41 5.70 -6.24 0.47
N GLY A 42 5.96 -5.20 -0.34
CA GLY A 42 7.23 -5.04 -1.06
C GLY A 42 7.42 -6.04 -2.20
N GLU A 43 6.35 -6.71 -2.64
CA GLU A 43 6.38 -7.77 -3.67
C GLU A 43 6.41 -7.20 -5.10
N LYS A 44 5.95 -5.96 -5.29
CA LYS A 44 5.86 -5.31 -6.60
C LYS A 44 5.91 -3.78 -6.47
N PHE A 45 6.76 -3.15 -7.28
CA PHE A 45 6.70 -1.73 -7.62
C PHE A 45 6.53 -1.65 -9.13
#